data_AF-A0A0V8CUZ7-F1
#
_entry.id   AF-A0A0V8CUZ7-F1
#
_cell.length_a   1.000
_cell.length_b   1.000
_cell.length_c   1.000
_cell.angle_alpha   90.00
_cell.angle_beta   90.00
_cell.angle_gamma   90.00
#
_symmetry.space_group_name_H-M   'P 1'
#
loop_
_entity.id
_entity.type
_entity.pdbx_description
1 polymer ?
#
loop_
_entity_poly.entity_id
_entity_poly.type
_entity_poly.pdbx_seq_one_letter_code
_entity_poly.pdbx_strand_id
1 'polypeptide(L)' 'MHFIQTVDTKRIYMINAGMYSWITDTGMWTNYQKAFPKAPIIPLYQAQMEKLYRKNV' A
#
# COMPACT_ATOMS: atom_id res chain seq x y z
N MET A 1 6.15 2.79 8.03
CA MET A 1 5.19 2.89 6.92
C MET A 1 5.86 2.38 5.68
N HIS A 2 5.17 1.54 4.91
CA HIS A 2 5.62 1.04 3.61
C HIS A 2 4.42 0.88 2.69
N PHE A 3 4.67 0.60 1.42
CA PHE A 3 3.62 0.42 0.42
C PHE A 3 3.62 -1.01 -0.08
N ILE A 4 2.43 -1.50 -0.42
CA ILE A 4 2.24 -2.77 -1.10
C ILE A 4 1.63 -2.50 -2.46
N GLN A 5 2.27 -3.00 -3.52
CA GLN A 5 1.66 -3.03 -4.85
C GLN A 5 1.18 -4.45 -5.11
N THR A 6 -0.12 -4.62 -5.32
CA THR A 6 -0.66 -5.94 -5.57
C THR A 6 -0.30 -6.44 -6.97
N VAL A 7 0.22 -7.66 -7.08
CA VAL A 7 0.69 -8.18 -8.36
C VAL A 7 -0.49 -8.51 -9.30
N ASP A 8 -1.59 -8.97 -8.72
CA ASP A 8 -2.83 -9.41 -9.36
C ASP A 8 -3.75 -8.24 -9.71
N THR A 9 -4.07 -7.38 -8.74
CA THR A 9 -5.03 -6.27 -8.94
C THR A 9 -4.37 -4.94 -9.30
N LYS A 10 -3.03 -4.86 -9.29
CA LYS A 10 -2.24 -3.65 -9.57
C LYS A 10 -2.60 -2.44 -8.70
N ARG A 11 -3.21 -2.68 -7.53
CA ARG A 11 -3.59 -1.65 -6.55
C ARG A 11 -2.42 -1.35 -5.62
N ILE A 12 -2.38 -0.12 -5.14
CA ILE A 12 -1.36 0.31 -4.17
C ILE A 12 -2.03 0.53 -2.82
N TYR A 13 -1.47 -0.07 -1.78
CA TYR A 13 -1.92 0.05 -0.40
C TYR A 13 -0.82 0.69 0.44
N MET A 14 -1.21 1.64 1.29
CA MET A 14 -0.36 2.13 2.36
C MET A 14 -0.48 1.18 3.55
N ILE A 15 0.66 0.80 4.12
CA ILE A 15 0.72 0.06 5.36
C ILE A 15 1.25 0.95 6.48
N ASN A 16 0.42 1.14 7.50
CA ASN A 16 0.76 1.89 8.70
C ASN A 16 0.33 1.10 9.94
N ALA A 17 1.26 0.90 10.88
CA ALA A 17 1.01 0.16 12.12
C ALA A 17 0.28 -1.21 11.93
N GLY A 18 0.62 -1.96 10.88
CA GLY A 18 -0.01 -3.26 10.58
C GLY A 18 -1.39 -3.17 9.92
N MET A 19 -1.85 -1.96 9.59
CA MET A 19 -3.12 -1.71 8.92
C MET A 19 -2.90 -1.29 7.46
N TYR A 20 -3.76 -1.75 6.56
CA TYR A 20 -3.74 -1.39 5.15
C TYR A 20 -4.85 -0.39 4.79
N SER A 21 -4.49 0.60 4.00
CA SER A 21 -5.41 1.56 3.37
C SER A 21 -5.18 1.57 1.88
N TRP A 22 -6.25 1.37 1.09
CA TRP A 22 -6.16 1.45 -0.36
C TRP A 22 -5.94 2.90 -0.80
N ILE A 23 -4.94 3.13 -1.64
CA ILE A 23 -4.70 4.41 -2.30
C ILE A 23 -5.46 4.39 -3.63
N THR A 24 -6.62 5.03 -3.66
CA THR A 24 -7.50 5.10 -4.85
C THR A 24 -7.14 6.25 -5.78
N ASP A 25 -6.57 7.33 -5.24
CA ASP A 25 -6.27 8.55 -5.96
C ASP A 25 -4.80 8.61 -6.41
N THR A 26 -4.59 8.91 -7.70
CA THR A 26 -3.25 8.99 -8.31
C THR A 26 -2.46 10.20 -7.82
N GLY A 27 -3.13 11.30 -7.50
CA GLY A 27 -2.51 12.48 -6.89
C GLY A 27 -2.02 12.19 -5.47
N MET A 28 -2.81 11.47 -4.69
CA MET A 28 -2.45 10.99 -3.35
C MET A 28 -1.23 10.07 -3.41
N TRP A 29 -1.18 9.13 -4.36
CA TRP A 29 0.01 8.31 -4.56
C TRP A 29 1.26 9.14 -4.90
N THR A 30 1.13 10.09 -5.83
CA THR A 30 2.23 10.99 -6.21
C THR A 30 2.74 11.79 -5.01
N ASN A 31 1.83 12.29 -4.17
CA ASN A 31 2.19 13.01 -2.94
C ASN A 31 2.91 12.11 -1.95
N TYR A 32 2.49 10.85 -1.78
CA TYR A 32 3.17 9.90 -0.92
C TYR A 32 4.57 9.54 -1.41
N GLN A 33 4.77 9.37 -2.72
CA GLN A 33 6.10 9.15 -3.28
C GLN A 33 7.03 10.34 -3.03
N LYS A 34 6.52 11.58 -3.13
CA LYS A 34 7.29 12.79 -2.83
C LYS A 34 7.61 12.94 -1.34
N ALA A 35 6.64 12.67 -0.47
CA ALA A 35 6.80 12.77 0.98
C ALA A 35 7.71 11.66 1.54
N PHE A 36 7.65 10.46 0.96
CA PHE A 36 8.37 9.28 1.42
C PHE A 36 9.14 8.59 0.27
N PRO A 37 10.14 9.25 -0.33
CA PRO A 37 10.82 8.75 -1.52
C PRO A 37 11.64 7.47 -1.27
N LYS A 38 11.95 7.17 -0.01
CA LYS A 38 12.70 5.97 0.41
C LYS A 38 11.79 4.87 0.97
N ALA A 39 10.47 5.07 1.00
CA ALA A 39 9.56 4.05 1.51
C ALA A 39 9.53 2.86 0.54
N PRO A 40 9.70 1.62 1.04
CA PRO A 40 9.73 0.44 0.19
C PRO A 40 8.34 0.17 -0.40
N ILE A 41 8.32 -0.28 -1.65
CA ILE A 41 7.13 -0.79 -2.34
C ILE A 41 7.32 -2.30 -2.50
N ILE A 42 6.51 -3.07 -1.80
CA ILE A 42 6.64 -4.53 -1.73
C ILE A 42 5.59 -5.15 -2.66
N PRO A 43 5.99 -5.97 -3.64
CA PRO A 43 5.03 -6.71 -4.47
C PRO A 43 4.46 -7.90 -3.67
N LEU A 44 3.12 -7.99 -3.58
CA LEU A 44 2.41 -9.10 -2.92
C LEU A 44 1.10 -9.40 -3.63
N TYR A 45 0.57 -10.62 -3.51
CA TYR A 45 -0.81 -10.87 -3.95
C TYR A 45 -1.79 -10.23 -2.96
N GLN A 46 -2.95 -9.73 -3.44
CA GLN A 46 -3.94 -9.11 -2.55
C GLN A 46 -4.35 -10.06 -1.40
N ALA A 47 -4.60 -11.33 -1.69
CA ALA A 47 -4.94 -12.33 -0.69
C ALA A 47 -3.84 -12.58 0.36
N GLN A 48 -2.56 -12.35 0.01
CA GLN A 48 -1.46 -12.45 0.98
C GLN A 48 -1.39 -11.20 1.85
N MET A 49 -1.57 -10.02 1.25
CA MET A 49 -1.63 -8.76 1.97
C MET A 49 -2.75 -8.77 3.03
N GLU A 50 -3.96 -9.20 2.66
CA GLU A 50 -5.13 -9.28 3.56
C GLU A 50 -4.95 -10.28 4.70
N LYS A 51 -4.08 -11.29 4.54
CA LYS A 51 -3.71 -12.22 5.63
C LYS A 51 -2.71 -11.60 6.62
N LEU A 52 -1.83 -10.73 6.13
CA LEU A 52 -0.73 -10.14 6.91
C LEU A 52 -1.14 -8.84 7.61
N TYR A 53 -2.09 -8.10 7.04
CA TYR A 53 -2.45 -6.76 7.50
C TYR A 53 -3.96 -6.64 7.72
N ARG A 54 -4.35 -5.78 8.66
CA ARG A 54 -5.76 -5.52 8.96
C ARG A 54 -6.28 -4.37 8.13
N LYS A 55 -7.52 -4.43 7.66
CA LYS A 55 -8.13 -3.29 6.96
C LYS A 55 -8.22 -2.10 7.92
N ASN A 56 -7.78 -0.92 7.48
CA ASN A 56 -8.09 0.31 8.17
C ASN A 56 -9.59 0.63 8.00
N VAL A 57 -10.32 0.67 9.11
CA VAL A 57 -11.78 0.92 9.14
C VAL A 57 -12.05 2.41 9.01
#